data_AF-A0A7V8BGN6-F1
#
_entry.id   AF-A0A7V8BGN6-F1
#
_cell.length_a   1.000
_cell.length_b   1.000
_cell.length_c   1.000
_cell.angle_alpha   90.00
_cell.angle_beta   90.00
_cell.angle_gamma   90.00
#
_symmetry.space_group_name_H-M   'P 1'
#
loop_
_entity.id
_entity.type
_entity.pdbx_description
1 polymer ?
#
loop_
_entity_poly.entity_id
_entity_poly.type
_entity_poly.pdbx_seq_one_letter_code
_entity_poly.pdbx_strand_id
1 'polypeptide(L)'
;MPTKKPATNWSPAPVAEPLSMRELAGVLIKHYDLHDGRYDLLVEFRIGTGAVGPDPAALTPGAMIGVSRVGLMPAIADGPATVDAGIINPNKKLRKKNPA
;
A
#
# COMPACT_ATOMS: atom_id res chain seq x y z
N MET A 1 -0.78 -14.52 -46.83
CA MET A 1 -1.11 -15.35 -45.65
C MET A 1 -0.94 -14.49 -44.40
N PRO A 2 -1.99 -14.20 -43.61
CA PRO A 2 -1.81 -13.50 -42.34
C PRO A 2 -1.41 -14.51 -41.26
N THR A 3 -0.19 -14.40 -40.76
CA THR A 3 0.31 -15.20 -39.62
C THR A 3 -0.46 -14.81 -38.36
N LYS A 4 -1.23 -15.76 -37.82
CA LYS A 4 -1.92 -15.65 -36.53
C LYS A 4 -0.85 -15.43 -35.45
N LYS A 5 -0.78 -14.20 -34.91
CA LYS A 5 0.09 -13.86 -33.78
C LYS A 5 -0.34 -14.74 -32.60
N PRO A 6 0.56 -15.48 -31.93
CA PRO A 6 0.17 -16.33 -30.81
C PRO A 6 -0.41 -15.43 -29.71
N ALA A 7 -1.64 -15.72 -29.31
CA ALA A 7 -2.27 -15.06 -28.17
C ALA A 7 -1.48 -15.48 -26.92
N THR A 8 -0.71 -14.56 -26.36
CA THR A 8 -0.06 -14.77 -25.07
C THR A 8 -1.17 -14.91 -24.03
N ASN A 9 -1.36 -16.11 -23.50
CA ASN A 9 -2.27 -16.38 -22.37
C ASN A 9 -1.70 -15.72 -21.10
N TRP A 10 -1.80 -14.39 -20.98
CA TRP A 10 -1.55 -13.70 -19.73
C TRP A 10 -2.83 -13.74 -18.91
N SER A 11 -2.89 -14.63 -17.91
CA SER A 11 -3.88 -14.53 -16.84
C SER A 11 -3.37 -13.56 -15.78
N PRO A 12 -4.06 -12.46 -15.46
CA PRO A 12 -3.63 -11.56 -14.40
C PRO A 12 -3.67 -12.32 -13.07
N ALA A 13 -2.50 -12.56 -12.50
CA ALA A 13 -2.32 -13.19 -11.20
C ALA A 13 -1.23 -12.43 -10.42
N PRO A 14 -1.27 -12.43 -9.08
CA PRO A 14 -0.17 -11.90 -8.27
C PRO A 14 1.15 -12.59 -8.66
N VAL A 15 2.21 -11.80 -8.78
CA VAL A 15 3.56 -12.33 -9.09
C VAL A 15 4.23 -13.00 -7.88
N ALA A 16 3.72 -12.70 -6.68
CA ALA A 16 4.12 -13.26 -5.40
C ALA A 16 2.95 -13.11 -4.41
N GLU A 17 3.08 -13.71 -3.23
CA GLU A 17 2.11 -13.53 -2.14
C GLU A 17 1.89 -12.05 -1.83
N PRO A 18 0.64 -11.56 -1.81
CA PRO A 18 0.33 -10.18 -1.46
C PRO A 18 0.82 -9.82 -0.05
N LEU A 19 1.38 -8.63 0.08
CA LEU A 19 1.80 -8.11 1.38
C LEU A 19 0.60 -7.76 2.26
N SER A 20 0.69 -8.08 3.54
CA SER A 20 -0.16 -7.49 4.56
C SER A 20 0.10 -5.99 4.71
N MET A 21 -0.83 -5.27 5.38
CA MET A 21 -0.66 -3.84 5.66
C MET A 21 0.63 -3.56 6.45
N ARG A 22 0.97 -4.43 7.40
CA ARG A 22 2.17 -4.32 8.24
C ARG A 22 3.45 -4.56 7.43
N GLU A 23 3.44 -5.53 6.53
CA GLU A 23 4.59 -5.80 5.65
C GLU A 23 4.80 -4.66 4.65
N LEU A 24 3.73 -4.15 4.04
CA LEU A 24 3.79 -2.99 3.17
C LEU A 24 4.29 -1.75 3.92
N ALA A 25 3.82 -1.52 5.15
CA ALA A 25 4.35 -0.46 6.01
C ALA A 25 5.86 -0.65 6.25
N GLY A 26 6.31 -1.88 6.53
CA GLY A 26 7.74 -2.20 6.66
C GLY A 26 8.57 -1.94 5.39
N VAL A 27 8.00 -2.18 4.21
CA VAL A 27 8.62 -1.81 2.93
C VAL A 27 8.75 -0.29 2.82
N LEU A 28 7.70 0.46 3.16
CA LEU A 28 7.70 1.92 3.11
C LEU A 28 8.67 2.55 4.13
N ILE A 29 8.80 1.97 5.33
CA ILE A 29 9.78 2.39 6.34
C ILE A 29 11.20 2.36 5.75
N LYS A 30 11.54 1.27 5.07
CA LYS A 30 12.85 1.12 4.41
C LYS A 30 12.97 2.03 3.19
N HIS A 31 11.90 2.18 2.41
CA HIS A 31 11.88 3.02 1.23
C HIS A 31 12.11 4.51 1.57
N TYR A 32 11.52 5.00 2.66
CA TYR A 32 11.70 6.37 3.17
C TYR A 32 12.93 6.54 4.07
N ASP A 33 13.69 5.47 4.31
CA ASP A 33 14.86 5.43 5.19
C ASP A 33 14.59 5.95 6.61
N LEU A 34 13.43 5.58 7.17
CA LEU A 34 13.05 5.91 8.54
C LEU A 34 13.70 4.94 9.50
N HIS A 35 14.26 5.46 10.61
CA HIS A 35 15.04 4.67 11.57
C HIS A 35 14.53 4.72 13.01
N ASP A 36 13.58 5.61 13.30
CA ASP A 36 12.95 5.76 14.60
C ASP A 36 11.47 6.09 14.44
N GLY A 37 10.74 6.08 15.55
CA GLY A 37 9.30 6.33 15.55
C GLY A 37 8.47 5.10 15.20
N ARG A 38 7.17 5.26 15.37
CA ARG A 38 6.15 4.24 15.10
C ARG A 38 5.15 4.79 14.09
N TYR A 39 4.81 3.96 13.11
CA TYR A 39 4.00 4.39 11.99
C TYR A 39 2.92 3.38 11.67
N ASP A 40 1.78 3.92 11.22
CA ASP A 40 0.69 3.18 10.62
C ASP A 40 0.69 3.38 9.10
N LEU A 41 0.12 2.41 8.38
CA LEU A 41 -0.09 2.51 6.94
C LEU A 41 -1.20 3.54 6.67
N LEU A 42 -0.86 4.60 5.95
CA LEU A 42 -1.82 5.56 5.43
C LEU A 42 -2.38 5.04 4.10
N VAL A 43 -3.70 4.94 3.98
CA VAL A 43 -4.40 4.68 2.70
C VAL A 43 -5.32 5.86 2.42
N GLU A 44 -5.03 6.59 1.35
CA GLU A 44 -5.85 7.71 0.90
C GLU A 44 -6.95 7.17 -0.02
N PHE A 45 -8.21 7.35 0.41
CA PHE A 45 -9.37 7.04 -0.41
C PHE A 45 -9.88 8.30 -1.11
N ARG A 46 -10.24 8.15 -2.38
CA ARG A 46 -10.94 9.17 -3.16
C ARG A 46 -12.35 8.68 -3.47
N ILE A 47 -13.34 9.45 -3.04
CA ILE A 47 -14.74 9.13 -3.24
C ILE A 47 -15.28 10.02 -4.37
N GLY A 48 -15.82 9.38 -5.41
CA GLY A 48 -16.62 10.03 -6.45
C GLY A 48 -18.08 9.62 -6.32
N THR A 49 -19.00 10.51 -6.63
CA THR A 49 -20.44 10.21 -6.69
C THR A 49 -20.98 10.57 -8.05
N GLY A 50 -22.00 9.84 -8.49
CA GLY A 50 -22.61 10.07 -9.80
C GLY A 50 -23.79 9.16 -10.07
N ALA A 51 -24.52 9.45 -11.14
CA ALA A 51 -25.56 8.58 -11.64
C ALA A 51 -24.94 7.32 -12.27
N VAL A 52 -25.32 6.14 -11.79
CA VAL A 52 -24.84 4.85 -12.29
C VAL A 52 -26.03 3.96 -12.62
N GLY A 53 -25.91 3.18 -13.68
CA GLY A 53 -26.98 2.28 -14.13
C GLY A 53 -26.56 1.48 -15.36
N PRO A 54 -27.25 0.37 -15.66
CA PRO A 54 -26.97 -0.45 -16.83
C PRO A 54 -27.30 0.27 -18.15
N ASP A 55 -28.19 1.27 -18.11
CA ASP A 55 -28.61 2.09 -19.24
C ASP A 55 -29.05 3.50 -18.78
N PRO A 56 -29.25 4.47 -19.69
CA PRO A 56 -29.59 5.85 -19.35
C PRO A 56 -30.98 6.06 -18.69
N ALA A 57 -31.91 5.11 -18.80
CA ALA A 57 -33.24 5.21 -18.20
C ALA A 57 -33.28 4.63 -16.77
N ALA A 58 -32.31 3.79 -16.40
CA ALA A 58 -32.21 3.13 -15.11
C ALA A 58 -31.04 3.66 -14.25
N LEU A 59 -30.89 4.98 -14.19
CA LEU A 59 -29.85 5.63 -13.38
C LEU A 59 -30.25 5.79 -11.91
N THR A 60 -29.34 5.43 -11.00
CA THR A 60 -29.50 5.65 -9.55
C THR A 60 -28.25 6.32 -8.96
N PRO A 61 -28.33 6.97 -7.78
CA PRO A 61 -27.16 7.50 -7.11
C PRO A 61 -26.17 6.39 -6.78
N GLY A 62 -24.94 6.54 -7.28
CA GLY A 62 -23.82 5.63 -7.01
C GLY A 62 -22.64 6.34 -6.38
N ALA A 63 -21.78 5.55 -5.75
CA ALA A 63 -20.48 5.98 -5.25
C ALA A 63 -19.37 5.09 -5.82
N MET A 64 -18.25 5.71 -6.17
CA MET A 64 -17.01 5.06 -6.56
C MET A 64 -15.97 5.34 -5.49
N ILE A 65 -15.37 4.29 -4.94
CA ILE A 65 -14.29 4.39 -3.97
C ILE A 65 -13.00 3.96 -4.68
N GLY A 66 -12.10 4.91 -4.89
CA GLY A 66 -10.75 4.65 -5.38
C GLY A 66 -9.73 4.75 -4.26
N VAL A 67 -8.64 4.01 -4.37
CA VAL A 67 -7.42 4.25 -3.58
C VAL A 67 -6.52 5.15 -4.42
N SER A 68 -6.19 6.34 -3.92
CA SER A 68 -5.36 7.32 -4.65
C SER A 68 -3.89 7.23 -4.24
N ARG A 69 -3.61 7.01 -2.96
CA ARG A 69 -2.24 6.96 -2.42
C ARG A 69 -2.12 5.97 -1.27
N VAL A 70 -0.91 5.48 -1.07
CA VAL A 70 -0.50 4.71 0.12
C VAL A 70 0.78 5.34 0.66
N GLY A 71 0.90 5.43 1.99
CA GLY A 71 2.04 6.04 2.66
C GLY A 71 2.16 5.61 4.11
N LEU A 72 2.86 6.41 4.91
CA LEU A 72 2.97 6.22 6.35
C LEU A 72 2.47 7.46 7.08
N MET A 73 1.91 7.26 8.27
CA MET A 73 1.54 8.32 9.20
C MET A 73 2.07 7.95 10.59
N PRO A 74 2.56 8.90 11.40
CA PRO A 74 2.92 8.63 12.79
C PRO A 74 1.75 8.00 13.54
N ALA A 75 2.02 6.91 14.26
CA ALA A 75 1.00 6.21 15.03
C ALA A 75 0.57 7.06 16.23
N ILE A 76 -0.75 7.20 16.42
CA ILE A 76 -1.32 7.90 17.59
C ILE A 76 -1.39 6.94 18.79
N ALA A 77 -1.65 5.66 18.52
CA ALA A 77 -1.65 4.57 19.49
C ALA A 77 -1.16 3.29 18.80
N ASP A 78 -0.53 2.39 19.55
CA ASP A 78 -0.08 1.11 19.00
C ASP A 78 -1.29 0.24 18.62
N GLY A 79 -1.37 -0.13 17.36
CA GLY A 79 -2.30 -1.11 16.82
C GLY A 79 -1.61 -2.35 16.24
N PRO A 80 -2.38 -3.36 15.81
CA PRO A 80 -1.82 -4.59 15.24
C PRO A 80 -0.96 -4.37 13.99
N ALA A 81 -1.26 -3.31 13.23
CA ALA A 81 -0.57 -2.94 12.00
C ALA A 81 0.52 -1.88 12.18
N THR A 82 0.70 -1.35 13.41
CA THR A 82 1.74 -0.37 13.70
C THR A 82 3.12 -1.00 13.59
N VAL A 83 4.05 -0.25 12.98
CA VAL A 83 5.42 -0.68 12.74
C VAL A 83 6.40 0.25 13.44
N ASP A 84 7.33 -0.32 14.19
CA ASP A 84 8.47 0.40 14.78
C ASP A 84 9.63 0.46 13.78
N ALA A 85 10.00 1.68 13.37
CA ALA A 85 11.05 1.90 12.38
C ALA A 85 12.42 1.48 12.89
N GLY A 86 12.69 1.62 14.19
CA GLY A 86 13.96 1.23 14.81
C GLY A 86 14.16 -0.28 14.82
N ILE A 87 13.07 -1.06 14.82
CA ILE A 87 13.12 -2.51 14.70
C ILE A 87 13.28 -2.91 13.23
N ILE A 88 12.52 -2.30 12.31
CA ILE A 88 12.50 -2.68 10.89
C ILE A 88 13.72 -2.18 10.11
N ASN A 89 14.21 -1.00 10.42
CA ASN A 89 15.32 -0.35 9.73
C ASN A 89 16.26 0.36 10.74
N PRO A 90 17.01 -0.38 11.57
CA PRO A 90 17.84 0.19 12.62
C PRO A 90 18.99 1.06 12.07
N ASN A 91 19.22 2.23 12.69
CA ASN A 91 20.36 3.08 12.36
C ASN A 91 21.69 2.43 12.80
N LYS A 92 22.48 1.96 11.84
CA LYS A 92 23.77 1.29 12.08
C LYS A 92 24.82 2.20 12.73
N LYS A 93 24.73 3.53 12.58
CA LYS A 93 25.74 4.48 13.11
C LYS A 93 25.62 4.66 14.62
N LEU A 94 24.41 4.65 15.17
CA LEU A 94 24.17 4.78 16.62
C LEU A 94 24.61 3.54 17.41
N ARG A 95 24.59 2.35 16.80
CA ARG A 95 25.04 1.11 17.44
C ARG A 95 26.55 1.05 17.74
N LYS A 96 27.37 1.94 17.19
CA LYS A 96 28.83 1.96 17.41
C LYS A 96 29.29 2.70 18.67
N LYS A 97 28.39 3.36 19.43
CA LYS A 97 28.79 4.23 20.55
C LYS A 97 28.79 3.60 21.95
N ASN A 98 28.69 2.27 22.09
CA ASN A 98 28.95 1.59 23.37
C ASN A 98 29.78 0.30 23.15
N PRO A 99 31.11 0.37 23.22
CA PRO A 99 31.91 -0.73 23.72
C PRO A 99 31.99 -0.65 25.25
N ALA A 100 31.49 -1.70 25.91
CA ALA A 100 31.65 -2.08 27.33
C ALA A 100 31.27 -1.05 28.41
#